data_AF-A0A849GKP5-F1
#
_entry.id   AF-A0A849GKP5-F1
#
_cell.length_a   1.000
_cell.length_b   1.000
_cell.length_c   1.000
_cell.angle_alpha   90.00
_cell.angle_beta   90.00
_cell.angle_gamma   90.00
#
_symmetry.space_group_name_H-M   'P 1'
#
loop_
_entity.id
_entity.type
_entity.pdbx_description
1 polymer ?
#
loop_
_entity_poly.entity_id
_entity_poly.type
_entity_poly.pdbx_seq_one_letter_code
_entity_poly.pdbx_strand_id
1 'polypeptide(L)'
;MSVAFLLCIGTIFLIAGIGMPIAYAILVASLVYMFAVGGDIGLAGKVLMDGLYNSFILLAVPLFIVAANIMNAGTISDRLLSFCVALVGRFRGGLGHVNVVASLIFSG
;
A
#
# COMPACT_ATOMS: atom_id res chain seq x y z
N MET A 1 23.11 -16.41 -8.48
CA MET A 1 21.97 -15.50 -8.79
C MET A 1 21.82 -15.48 -10.30
N SER A 2 20.62 -15.69 -10.85
CA SER A 2 20.42 -15.64 -12.32
C SER A 2 20.66 -14.22 -12.85
N VAL A 3 21.27 -14.08 -14.03
CA VAL A 3 21.55 -12.77 -14.66
C VAL A 3 20.26 -11.96 -14.84
N ALA A 4 19.15 -12.62 -15.19
CA ALA A 4 17.84 -11.98 -15.31
C ALA A 4 17.37 -11.35 -13.98
N PHE A 5 17.65 -12.00 -12.85
CA PHE A 5 17.28 -11.50 -11.53
C PHE A 5 18.07 -10.24 -11.14
N LEU A 6 19.37 -10.20 -11.47
CA LEU A 6 20.19 -9.00 -11.25
C LEU A 6 19.73 -7.82 -12.12
N LEU A 7 19.36 -8.08 -13.38
CA LEU A 7 18.81 -7.06 -14.27
C LEU A 7 17.49 -6.47 -13.74
N CYS A 8 16.61 -7.32 -13.20
CA CYS A 8 15.35 -6.91 -12.58
C CYS A 8 15.59 -5.99 -11.37
N ILE A 9 16.43 -6.42 -10.42
CA ILE A 9 16.78 -5.60 -9.25
C ILE A 9 17.43 -4.29 -9.66
N GLY A 10 18.36 -4.33 -10.62
CA GLY A 10 19.03 -3.15 -11.14
C GLY A 10 18.04 -2.13 -11.72
N THR A 11 17.06 -2.59 -12.49
CA THR A 11 16.04 -1.70 -13.07
C THR A 11 15.11 -1.10 -12.03
N ILE A 12 14.70 -1.86 -11.01
CA ILE A 12 13.87 -1.32 -9.92
C ILE A 12 14.59 -0.15 -9.23
N PHE A 13 15.84 -0.36 -8.80
CA PHE A 13 16.59 0.68 -8.09
C PHE A 13 16.92 1.89 -8.95
N LEU A 14 17.21 1.69 -10.25
CA LEU A 14 17.44 2.79 -11.18
C LEU A 14 16.20 3.67 -11.34
N ILE A 15 15.05 3.06 -11.63
CA ILE A 15 13.81 3.79 -11.89
C ILE A 15 13.28 4.44 -10.62
N ALA A 16 13.31 3.73 -9.49
CA ALA A 16 12.94 4.29 -8.20
C ALA A 16 13.88 5.44 -7.77
N GLY A 17 15.18 5.32 -8.06
CA GLY A 17 16.19 6.34 -7.74
C GLY A 17 16.02 7.66 -8.49
N ILE A 18 15.39 7.63 -9.68
CA ILE A 18 15.05 8.84 -10.46
C ILE A 18 13.79 9.54 -9.90
N GLY A 19 13.17 8.98 -8.85
CA GLY A 19 11.98 9.54 -8.22
C GLY A 19 10.66 9.19 -8.92
N MET A 20 10.68 8.22 -9.85
CA MET A 20 9.43 7.71 -10.43
C MET A 20 8.62 6.92 -9.40
N PRO A 21 7.28 6.92 -9.51
CA PRO A 21 6.43 6.07 -8.69
C PRO A 21 6.84 4.60 -8.77
N ILE A 22 6.87 3.92 -7.62
CA ILE A 22 7.31 2.52 -7.47
C ILE A 22 6.54 1.57 -8.40
N ALA A 23 5.28 1.86 -8.68
CA ALA A 23 4.47 1.09 -9.62
C ALA A 23 5.14 0.97 -11.02
N TYR A 24 5.70 2.07 -11.54
CA TYR A 24 6.40 2.06 -12.83
C TYR A 24 7.74 1.32 -12.76
N ALA A 25 8.45 1.42 -11.64
CA ALA A 25 9.67 0.65 -11.41
C ALA A 25 9.40 -0.86 -11.45
N ILE A 26 8.33 -1.32 -10.79
CA ILE A 26 7.92 -2.73 -10.79
C ILE A 26 7.47 -3.19 -12.18
N LEU A 27 6.70 -2.37 -12.90
CA LEU A 27 6.23 -2.65 -14.25
C LEU A 27 7.40 -2.91 -15.21
N VAL A 28 8.33 -1.96 -15.30
CA VAL A 28 9.46 -2.03 -16.23
C VAL A 28 10.43 -3.14 -15.85
N ALA A 29 10.71 -3.32 -14.55
CA ALA A 29 11.58 -4.40 -14.09
C ALA A 29 11.00 -5.79 -14.40
N SER A 30 9.67 -5.96 -14.30
CA SER A 30 8.99 -7.20 -14.65
C SER A 30 9.11 -7.51 -16.15
N LEU A 31 9.02 -6.50 -17.01
CA LEU A 31 9.22 -6.64 -18.46
C LEU A 31 10.67 -7.01 -18.79
N VAL A 32 11.64 -6.35 -18.16
CA VAL A 32 13.07 -6.63 -18.33
C VAL A 32 13.42 -8.04 -17.87
N TYR A 33 12.85 -8.50 -16.76
CA TYR A 33 13.03 -9.86 -16.27
C TYR A 33 12.48 -10.89 -17.27
N MET A 34 11.25 -10.70 -17.76
CA MET A 34 10.63 -11.61 -18.72
C MET A 34 11.40 -11.67 -20.04
N PHE A 35 11.88 -10.51 -20.52
CA PHE A 35 12.74 -10.44 -21.70
C PHE A 35 14.06 -11.21 -21.50
N ALA A 36 14.70 -11.06 -20.34
CA ALA A 36 15.97 -11.73 -20.02
C ALA A 36 15.86 -13.26 -19.86
N VAL A 37 14.66 -13.77 -19.54
CA VAL A 37 14.38 -15.22 -19.45
C VAL A 37 13.92 -15.80 -20.80
N GLY A 38 13.73 -14.96 -21.83
CA GLY A 38 13.16 -15.38 -23.11
C GLY A 38 11.66 -15.73 -23.00
N GLY A 39 10.98 -15.19 -21.98
CA GLY A 39 9.56 -15.37 -21.77
C GLY A 39 8.72 -14.56 -22.76
N ASP A 40 7.50 -15.01 -23.00
CA ASP A 40 6.55 -14.28 -23.84
C ASP A 40 6.13 -12.96 -23.15
N ILE A 41 6.37 -11.83 -23.82
CA ILE A 41 5.99 -10.50 -23.35
C ILE A 41 4.46 -10.40 -23.18
N GLY A 42 3.69 -11.15 -23.98
CA GLY A 42 2.25 -11.29 -23.81
C GLY A 42 1.86 -11.91 -22.47
N LEU A 43 2.67 -12.82 -21.94
CA LEU A 43 2.49 -13.41 -20.61
C LEU A 43 2.75 -12.39 -19.51
N ALA A 44 3.77 -11.54 -19.68
CA ALA A 44 4.09 -10.45 -18.75
C ALA A 44 2.94 -9.44 -18.64
N GLY A 45 2.38 -9.03 -19.79
CA GLY A 45 1.20 -8.15 -19.85
C GLY A 45 -0.03 -8.80 -19.21
N LYS A 46 -0.23 -10.10 -19.43
CA LYS A 46 -1.32 -10.87 -18.80
C LYS A 46 -1.19 -10.94 -17.28
N VAL A 47 -0.01 -11.28 -16.74
CA VAL A 47 0.23 -11.36 -15.29
C VAL A 47 0.01 -9.99 -14.62
N LEU A 48 0.39 -8.90 -15.28
CA LEU A 48 0.14 -7.55 -14.80
C LEU A 48 -1.34 -7.18 -14.79
N MET A 49 -2.05 -7.47 -15.87
CA MET A 49 -3.50 -7.25 -15.94
C MET A 49 -4.23 -8.10 -14.91
N ASP A 50 -3.93 -9.39 -14.82
CA ASP A 50 -4.53 -10.30 -13.84
C ASP A 50 -4.24 -9.83 -12.40
N GLY A 51 -3.04 -9.30 -12.13
CA GLY A 51 -2.70 -8.72 -10.83
C GLY A 51 -3.48 -7.44 -10.49
N LEU A 52 -3.79 -6.61 -11.48
CA LEU A 52 -4.63 -5.42 -11.31
C LEU A 52 -6.11 -5.79 -11.13
N TYR A 53 -6.66 -6.65 -11.98
CA TYR A 53 -8.08 -7.03 -11.89
C TYR A 53 -8.40 -7.86 -10.66
N ASN A 54 -7.45 -8.67 -10.17
CA ASN A 54 -7.60 -9.41 -8.91
C ASN A 54 -7.12 -8.61 -7.69
N SER A 55 -6.77 -7.32 -7.85
CA SER A 55 -6.27 -6.52 -6.74
C SER A 55 -7.43 -6.10 -5.83
N PHE A 56 -7.63 -6.86 -4.76
CA PHE A 56 -8.51 -6.48 -3.65
C PHE A 56 -8.27 -5.05 -3.17
N ILE A 57 -7.03 -4.55 -3.32
CA ILE A 57 -6.60 -3.20 -2.96
C ILE A 57 -7.38 -2.11 -3.73
N LEU A 58 -7.67 -2.33 -5.02
CA LEU A 58 -8.39 -1.35 -5.85
C LEU A 58 -9.85 -1.16 -5.39
N LEU A 59 -10.48 -2.22 -4.85
CA LEU A 59 -11.81 -2.16 -4.25
C LEU A 59 -11.76 -1.70 -2.79
N ALA A 60 -10.71 -2.06 -2.06
CA ALA A 60 -10.53 -1.68 -0.67
C ALA A 60 -10.46 -0.15 -0.49
N VAL A 61 -9.73 0.57 -1.34
CA VAL A 61 -9.59 2.04 -1.22
C VAL A 61 -10.94 2.77 -1.24
N PRO A 62 -11.83 2.57 -2.24
CA PRO A 62 -13.17 3.16 -2.23
C PRO A 62 -14.01 2.75 -1.01
N LEU A 63 -13.99 1.47 -0.63
CA LEU A 63 -14.77 0.96 0.50
C LEU A 63 -14.29 1.56 1.83
N PHE A 64 -12.98 1.71 2.02
CA PHE A 64 -12.41 2.40 3.18
C PHE A 64 -12.79 3.88 3.21
N ILE A 65 -12.82 4.56 2.06
CA ILE A 65 -13.29 5.96 1.98
C ILE A 65 -14.78 6.06 2.38
N VAL A 66 -15.62 5.14 1.90
CA VAL A 66 -17.05 5.09 2.27
C VAL A 66 -17.21 4.83 3.77
N ALA A 67 -16.50 3.86 4.32
CA ALA A 67 -16.51 3.58 5.76
C ALA A 67 -16.06 4.79 6.58
N ALA A 68 -14.97 5.46 6.18
CA ALA A 68 -14.49 6.67 6.84
C ALA A 68 -15.54 7.79 6.83
N ASN A 69 -16.22 8.00 5.69
CA ASN A 69 -17.30 8.98 5.58
C ASN A 69 -18.49 8.64 6.48
N ILE A 70 -18.87 7.36 6.57
CA ILE A 70 -19.94 6.90 7.47
C ILE A 70 -19.57 7.16 8.94
N MET A 71 -18.34 6.83 9.35
CA MET A 71 -17.88 7.05 10.73
C MET A 71 -17.84 8.53 11.10
N ASN A 72 -17.38 9.38 10.18
CA ASN A 72 -17.33 10.83 10.39
C ASN A 72 -18.73 11.44 10.45
N ALA A 73 -19.64 11.04 9.56
CA ALA A 73 -21.03 11.50 9.60
C ALA A 73 -21.78 11.02 10.85
N GLY A 74 -21.45 9.82 11.34
CA GLY A 74 -22.08 9.21 12.52
C GLY A 74 -21.50 9.63 13.87
N THR A 75 -20.54 10.57 13.93
CA THR A 75 -19.77 10.94 15.14
C THR A 75 -19.01 9.78 15.80
N ILE A 76 -18.87 8.66 15.09
CA ILE A 76 -18.21 7.44 15.61
C ILE A 76 -16.73 7.73 15.85
N SER A 77 -16.09 8.43 14.90
CA SER A 77 -14.69 8.87 15.01
C SER A 77 -14.42 9.68 16.29
N ASP A 78 -15.30 10.63 16.62
CA ASP A 78 -15.16 11.50 17.80
C ASP A 78 -15.35 10.73 19.11
N ARG A 79 -16.31 9.80 19.15
CA ARG A 79 -16.54 8.91 20.30
C ARG A 79 -15.34 7.98 20.53
N LEU A 80 -14.76 7.45 19.46
CA LEU A 80 -13.57 6.60 19.51
C LEU A 80 -12.35 7.37 20.01
N LEU A 81 -12.12 8.58 19.50
CA LEU A 81 -11.04 9.44 19.98
C LEU A 81 -11.21 9.79 21.46
N SER A 82 -12.42 10.14 21.89
CA SER A 82 -12.73 10.42 23.30
C SER A 82 -12.45 9.21 24.20
N PHE A 83 -12.77 8.01 23.73
CA PHE A 83 -12.43 6.77 24.42
C PHE A 83 -10.91 6.55 24.52
N CYS A 84 -10.17 6.77 23.44
CA CYS A 84 -8.71 6.67 23.45
C CYS A 84 -8.07 7.69 24.40
N VAL A 85 -8.57 8.93 24.42
CA VAL A 85 -8.15 9.97 25.37
C VAL A 85 -8.43 9.55 26.81
N ALA A 86 -9.59 8.95 27.10
CA ALA A 86 -9.92 8.47 28.42
C ALA A 86 -9.00 7.32 28.90
N LEU A 87 -8.57 6.45 27.98
CA LEU A 87 -7.65 5.35 28.28
C LEU A 87 -6.23 5.81 28.57
N VAL A 88 -5.61 6.56 27.64
CA VAL A 88 -4.17 6.84 27.66
C VAL A 88 -3.80 8.33 27.66
N GLY A 89 -4.77 9.24 27.56
CA GLY A 89 -4.53 10.68 27.51
C GLY A 89 -3.98 11.29 28.80
N ARG A 90 -4.12 10.62 29.96
CA ARG A 90 -3.65 11.10 31.27
C ARG A 90 -2.12 11.07 31.45
N PHE A 91 -1.40 10.33 30.61
CA PHE A 91 0.05 10.17 30.73
C PHE A 91 0.79 11.35 30.08
N ARG A 92 2.02 11.64 30.52
CA ARG A 92 2.87 12.65 29.87
C ARG A 92 3.16 12.21 28.43
N GLY A 93 2.94 13.11 27.46
CA GLY A 93 2.95 12.76 26.04
C GLY A 93 1.68 12.03 25.58
N GLY A 94 0.59 12.09 26.35
CA GLY A 94 -0.63 11.31 26.16
C GLY A 94 -1.24 11.40 24.76
N LEU A 95 -1.14 12.53 24.06
CA LEU A 95 -1.61 12.65 22.67
C LEU A 95 -0.89 11.70 21.70
N GLY A 96 0.40 11.42 21.92
CA GLY A 96 1.14 10.43 21.13
C GLY A 96 0.63 9.01 21.36
N HIS A 97 0.35 8.66 22.62
CA HIS A 97 -0.25 7.36 22.95
C HIS A 97 -1.67 7.24 22.39
N VAL A 98 -2.47 8.30 22.47
CA VAL A 98 -3.81 8.35 21.85
C VAL A 98 -3.73 8.10 20.35
N ASN A 99 -2.76 8.70 19.65
CA ASN A 99 -2.56 8.47 18.22
C ASN A 99 -2.27 7.00 17.91
N VAL A 100 -1.34 6.37 18.63
CA VAL A 100 -0.99 4.95 18.43
C VAL A 100 -2.19 4.04 18.69
N VAL A 101 -2.91 4.25 19.80
CA VAL A 101 -4.07 3.43 20.16
C VAL A 101 -5.22 3.62 19.16
N ALA A 102 -5.49 4.86 18.74
CA ALA A 102 -6.49 5.14 17.72
C ALA A 102 -6.11 4.48 16.38
N SER A 103 -4.85 4.57 15.95
CA SER A 103 -4.37 3.89 14.74
C SER A 103 -4.52 2.37 14.83
N LEU A 104 -4.24 1.75 15.97
CA LEU A 104 -4.43 0.30 16.16
C LEU A 104 -5.90 -0.11 15.99
N ILE A 105 -6.84 0.71 16.49
CA ILE A 105 -8.27 0.43 16.37
C ILE A 105 -8.76 0.64 14.92
N PHE A 106 -8.21 1.63 14.21
CA PHE A 106 -8.55 1.93 12.81
C PHE A 106 -7.79 1.09 11.77
N SER A 107 -6.74 0.36 12.15
CA SER A 107 -5.88 -0.44 11.24
C SER A 107 -6.52 -1.75 10.75
N GLY A 108 -7.81 -1.95 11.00
CA GLY A 108 -8.60 -3.10 10.51
C GLY A 108 -8.96 -2.97 9.04
#